data_AF-A0A940TLE3-F1
#
_entry.id   AF-A0A940TLE3-F1
#
_cell.length_a   1.000
_cell.length_b   1.000
_cell.length_c   1.000
_cell.angle_alpha   90.00
_cell.angle_beta   90.00
_cell.angle_gamma   90.00
#
_symmetry.space_group_name_H-M   'P 1'
#
loop_
_entity.id
_entity.type
_entity.pdbx_description
1 polymer ?
#
loop_
_entity_poly.entity_id
_entity_poly.type
_entity_poly.pdbx_seq_one_letter_code
_entity_poly.pdbx_strand_id
1 'polypeptide(L)' 'MDLRMARLCLDCEEIFEGKPRCPRCDSESWHPIMGWIRPMSDAERRVVRKKDVLVLAKRPHRELLTGTAP' A
#
# COMPACT_ATOMS: atom_id res chain seq x y z
N MET A 1 -18.48 6.04 -0.82
CA MET A 1 -17.56 5.94 0.31
C MET A 1 -16.16 6.28 -0.15
N ASP A 2 -15.62 7.38 0.35
CA ASP A 2 -14.22 7.76 0.12
C ASP A 2 -13.35 7.04 1.16
N LEU A 3 -12.51 6.12 0.71
CA LEU A 3 -11.58 5.39 1.57
C LEU A 3 -10.62 6.32 2.33
N ARG A 4 -10.42 7.54 1.83
CA ARG A 4 -9.62 8.56 2.53
C ARG A 4 -10.30 9.10 3.78
N MET A 5 -11.63 9.07 3.79
CA MET A 5 -12.46 9.53 4.90
C MET A 5 -13.04 8.38 5.71
N ALA A 6 -12.82 7.13 5.27
CA ALA A 6 -13.32 5.93 5.90
C ALA A 6 -12.64 5.65 7.25
N ARG A 7 -13.47 5.25 8.21
CA ARG A 7 -13.13 4.95 9.60
C ARG A 7 -13.70 3.58 9.95
N LEU A 8 -12.95 2.78 10.69
CA LEU A 8 -13.40 1.51 11.26
C LEU A 8 -13.77 1.72 12.72
N CYS A 9 -14.99 1.34 13.10
CA CYS A 9 -15.37 1.26 14.51
C CYS A 9 -14.64 0.10 15.20
N LEU A 10 -14.02 0.36 16.35
CA LEU A 10 -13.25 -0.66 17.08
C LEU A 10 -14.13 -1.60 17.92
N ASP A 11 -15.41 -1.25 18.12
CA ASP A 11 -16.31 -2.05 18.96
C ASP A 11 -17.26 -2.94 18.17
N CYS A 12 -17.67 -2.53 16.97
CA CYS A 12 -18.63 -3.28 16.14
C CYS A 12 -18.16 -3.53 14.71
N GLU A 13 -16.90 -3.19 14.40
CA GLU A 13 -16.25 -3.43 13.11
C GLU A 13 -16.93 -2.76 11.89
N GLU A 14 -17.88 -1.85 12.13
CA GLU A 14 -18.56 -1.11 11.08
C GLU A 14 -17.61 -0.08 10.43
N ILE A 15 -17.63 -0.01 9.10
CA ILE A 15 -16.88 1.01 8.35
C ILE A 15 -17.83 2.16 8.02
N PHE A 16 -17.47 3.39 8.39
CA PHE A 16 -18.30 4.56 8.18
C PHE A 16 -17.47 5.79 7.78
N GLU A 17 -18.13 6.84 7.30
CA GLU A 17 -17.50 8.11 6.90
C GLU A 17 -18.28 9.33 7.42
N GLY A 18 -17.60 10.46 7.57
CA GLY A 18 -18.21 11.78 7.81
C GLY A 18 -18.76 12.06 9.21
N LYS A 19 -18.94 11.05 10.09
CA LYS A 19 -19.48 11.23 11.45
C LYS A 19 -18.42 11.04 12.55
N PRO A 20 -18.52 11.74 13.69
CA PRO A 20 -17.61 11.56 14.83
C PRO A 20 -17.85 10.25 15.59
N ARG A 21 -19.06 9.70 15.51
CA ARG A 21 -19.48 8.46 16.17
C ARG A 21 -19.92 7.41 15.15
N CYS A 22 -19.75 6.14 15.53
CA CYS A 22 -20.22 5.02 14.74
C CYS A 22 -21.75 5.06 14.60
N PRO A 23 -22.31 5.04 13.37
CA PRO A 23 -23.76 5.11 13.18
C PRO A 23 -24.51 3.85 13.64
N ARG A 24 -23.80 2.77 13.95
CA ARG A 24 -24.38 1.47 14.32
C ARG A 24 -24.43 1.21 15.82
N CYS A 25 -23.38 1.58 16.55
CA CYS A 25 -23.28 1.36 18.01
C CYS A 25 -23.10 2.65 18.83
N ASP A 26 -23.09 3.82 18.19
CA ASP A 26 -22.82 5.15 18.78
C ASP A 26 -21.46 5.30 19.49
N SER A 27 -20.53 4.37 19.26
CA SER A 27 -19.20 4.45 19.85
C SER A 27 -18.36 5.61 19.28
N GLU A 28 -17.56 6.21 20.15
CA GLU A 28 -16.52 7.20 19.83
C GLU A 28 -15.18 6.57 19.47
N SER A 29 -15.02 5.26 19.65
CA SER A 29 -13.79 4.52 19.38
C SER A 29 -13.72 4.11 17.91
N TRP A 30 -12.86 4.77 17.13
CA TRP A 30 -12.63 4.45 15.73
C TRP A 30 -11.19 4.70 15.27
N HIS A 31 -10.79 4.05 14.18
CA HIS A 31 -9.48 4.23 13.55
C HIS A 31 -9.61 4.48 12.03
N PRO A 32 -8.85 5.41 11.44
CA PRO A 32 -8.82 5.59 9.98
C PRO A 32 -8.19 4.37 9.29
N ILE A 33 -8.80 3.88 8.21
CA ILE A 33 -8.35 2.63 7.55
C ILE A 33 -7.30 2.82 6.46
N MET A 34 -6.99 4.07 6.07
CA MET A 34 -6.01 4.38 5.01
C MET A 34 -4.61 3.79 5.24
N GLY A 35 -4.24 3.54 6.50
CA GLY A 35 -2.97 2.89 6.84
C GLY A 35 -2.92 1.42 6.44
N TRP A 36 -4.07 0.76 6.38
CA TRP A 36 -4.19 -0.68 6.11
C TRP A 36 -4.64 -0.94 4.67
N ILE A 37 -5.59 -0.14 4.19
CA ILE A 37 -6.21 -0.32 2.87
C ILE A 37 -5.91 0.93 2.06
N ARG A 38 -5.11 0.76 1.01
CA ARG A 38 -4.80 1.82 0.05
C ARG A 38 -5.81 1.75 -1.11
N PRO A 39 -6.36 2.88 -1.57
CA PRO A 39 -7.13 2.92 -2.80
C PRO A 39 -6.34 2.33 -3.97
N MET A 40 -7.00 1.59 -4.86
CA MET A 40 -6.35 0.97 -6.01
C MET A 40 -5.74 2.02 -6.97
N SER A 41 -6.34 3.22 -7.03
CA SER A 41 -5.77 4.39 -7.73
C SER A 41 -4.36 4.75 -7.25
N ASP A 42 -4.06 4.50 -5.96
CA ASP A 42 -2.76 4.77 -5.38
C ASP A 42 -1.80 3.57 -5.55
N ALA A 43 -2.33 2.40 -5.90
CA ALA A 43 -1.58 1.16 -6.07
C ALA A 43 -0.82 1.09 -7.42
N GLU A 44 -1.28 1.78 -8.45
CA GLU A 44 -0.64 1.80 -9.78
C GLU A 44 0.85 2.24 -9.72
N ARG A 45 1.22 3.04 -8.73
CA ARG A 45 2.60 3.50 -8.54
C ARG A 45 3.55 2.45 -7.95
N ARG A 46 3.05 1.34 -7.40
CA ARG A 46 3.87 0.34 -6.68
C ARG A 46 3.61 -1.10 -7.05
N VAL A 47 2.55 -1.43 -7.78
CA VAL A 47 2.39 -2.79 -8.31
C VAL A 47 3.38 -2.97 -9.46
N VAL A 48 4.65 -3.19 -9.13
CA VAL A 48 5.59 -3.79 -10.06
C VAL A 48 5.04 -5.19 -10.30
N ARG A 49 4.41 -5.39 -11.46
CA ARG A 49 4.04 -6.74 -11.90
C ARG A 49 5.30 -7.57 -11.81
N LYS A 50 5.24 -8.73 -11.16
CA LYS A 50 6.40 -9.64 -10.99
C LYS A 50 7.12 -9.98 -12.32
N LYS A 51 6.45 -9.77 -13.47
CA LYS A 51 7.06 -9.83 -14.81
C LYS A 51 8.13 -8.75 -15.06
N ASP A 52 7.99 -7.56 -14.50
CA ASP A 52 8.90 -6.42 -14.75
C ASP A 52 10.14 -6.45 -13.86
N VAL A 53 10.08 -7.14 -12.71
CA VAL A 53 11.26 -7.36 -11.83
C VAL A 53 12.35 -8.19 -12.54
N LEU A 54 11.97 -9.13 -13.41
CA LEU A 54 12.92 -9.95 -14.17
C LEU A 54 13.67 -9.17 -15.25
N VAL A 55 13.16 -8.02 -15.68
CA VAL A 55 13.77 -7.19 -16.73
C VAL A 55 14.89 -6.32 -16.15
N LEU A 56 14.74 -5.81 -14.92
CA LEU A 56 15.74 -4.94 -14.30
C LEU A 56 17.02 -5.69 -13.85
N ALA A 57 16.91 -6.99 -13.55
CA ALA A 57 18.02 -7.81 -13.07
C ALA A 57 18.98 -8.32 -14.16
N LYS A 58 18.68 -8.09 -15.45
CA LYS A 58 19.50 -8.54 -16.60
C LYS A 58 20.41 -7.44 -17.16
N ARG A 59 21.23 -6.79 -16.34
CA ARG A 59 22.45 -6.12 -16.85
C ARG A 59 23.64 -7.06 -16.65
N PRO A 60 24.36 -7.45 -17.71
CA PRO A 60 25.40 -8.47 -17.62
C PRO A 60 26.62 -7.93 -16.86
N HIS A 61 27.05 -8.67 -15.85
CA HIS A 61 28.37 -8.56 -15.23
C HIS A 61 29.45 -9.00 -16.23
N ARG A 62 29.75 -8.16 -17.22
CA ARG A 62 30.76 -8.44 -18.24
C ARG A 62 31.62 -7.22 -18.52
N GLU A 63 32.31 -6.75 -17.49
CA GLU A 63 33.49 -5.88 -17.61
C GLU A 63 34.10 -5.72 -16.21
N LEU A 64 34.98 -6.65 -15.81
CA LEU A 64 36.01 -6.47 -14.77
C LEU A 64 36.99 -7.67 -14.75
N LEU A 65 37.26 -8.26 -15.92
CA LEU A 65 38.36 -9.21 -16.12
C LEU A 65 39.17 -8.76 -17.34
N THR A 66 39.97 -7.72 -17.15
CA THR A 66 41.14 -7.44 -18.00
C THR A 66 42.09 -6.56 -17.21
N GLY A 67 43.13 -7.18 -16.69
CA GLY A 67 44.13 -6.53 -15.84
C GLY A 67 45.11 -7.53 -15.25
N THR A 68 45.64 -8.42 -16.08
CA THR A 68 46.85 -9.20 -15.75
C THR A 68 48.06 -8.28 -15.91
N ALA A 69 48.90 -8.24 -14.87
CA ALA A 69 50.33 -7.91 -14.71
C ALA A 69 51.09 -7.13 -15.81
N PRO A 70 52.08 -6.33 -15.41
CA PRO A 70 53.43 -6.89 -15.27
C PRO A 70 54.06 -6.76 -13.88
#